data_AF-A0A932N019-F1
#
_entry.id   AF-A0A932N019-F1
#
_cell.length_a   1.000
_cell.length_b   1.000
_cell.length_c   1.000
_cell.angle_alpha   90.00
_cell.angle_beta   90.00
_cell.angle_gamma   90.00
#
_symmetry.space_group_name_H-M   'P 1'
#
loop_
_entity.id
_entity.type
_entity.pdbx_description
1 polymer ?
#
loop_
_entity_poly.entity_id
_entity_poly.type
_entity_poly.pdbx_seq_one_letter_code
_entity_poly.pdbx_strand_id
1 'polypeptide(L)'
;MVAAFTFSLALPLVAAAAEPAGRAVSIRGDIKVKHAHDAAAPTDDLKAGHEVHQGDVISTRAGAAVRLLMRDKSLLDLGPQSQ
;
A
#
# COMPACT_ATOMS: atom_id res chain seq x y z
N MET A 1 -12.22 38.45 -42.68
CA MET A 1 -11.34 38.34 -41.50
C MET A 1 -11.95 37.25 -40.61
N VAL A 2 -11.41 36.03 -40.63
CA VAL A 2 -12.01 34.87 -39.93
C VAL A 2 -11.18 34.61 -38.68
N ALA A 3 -11.76 34.86 -37.51
CA ALA A 3 -11.12 34.59 -36.22
C ALA A 3 -11.28 33.10 -35.88
N ALA A 4 -10.18 32.36 -35.89
CA ALA A 4 -10.16 30.99 -35.44
C ALA A 4 -10.18 30.97 -33.89
N PHE A 5 -11.26 30.45 -33.32
CA PHE A 5 -11.39 30.21 -31.89
C PHE A 5 -10.75 28.86 -31.55
N THR A 6 -9.56 28.88 -30.96
CA THR A 6 -8.87 27.69 -30.49
C THR A 6 -9.52 27.23 -29.18
N PHE A 7 -10.38 26.20 -29.26
CA PHE A 7 -10.99 25.58 -28.09
C PHE A 7 -9.99 24.59 -27.46
N SER A 8 -9.30 25.03 -26.40
CA SER A 8 -8.37 24.17 -25.65
C SER A 8 -9.16 23.21 -24.76
N LEU A 9 -9.21 21.94 -25.16
CA LEU A 9 -9.84 20.86 -24.39
C LEU A 9 -8.89 20.48 -23.23
N ALA A 10 -9.12 21.03 -22.04
CA ALA A 10 -8.41 20.61 -20.83
C ALA A 10 -8.98 19.26 -20.35
N LEU A 11 -8.24 18.16 -20.61
CA LEU A 11 -8.57 16.84 -20.07
C LEU A 11 -8.26 16.81 -18.57
N PRO A 12 -9.22 16.40 -17.71
CA PRO A 12 -8.91 16.18 -16.29
C PRO A 12 -7.99 14.97 -16.20
N LEU A 13 -6.76 15.20 -15.72
CA LEU A 13 -5.83 14.15 -15.35
C LEU A 13 -6.39 13.46 -14.10
N VAL A 14 -7.11 12.35 -14.28
CA VAL A 14 -7.48 11.47 -13.18
C VAL A 14 -6.19 10.85 -12.67
N ALA A 15 -5.71 11.33 -11.52
CA ALA A 15 -4.65 10.67 -10.77
C ALA A 15 -5.17 9.28 -10.39
N ALA A 16 -4.61 8.24 -11.00
CA ALA A 16 -4.89 6.87 -10.59
C ALA A 16 -4.40 6.72 -9.15
N ALA A 17 -5.34 6.62 -8.20
CA ALA A 17 -5.01 6.24 -6.84
C ALA A 17 -4.33 4.86 -6.90
N ALA A 18 -3.16 4.74 -6.29
CA ALA A 18 -2.43 3.48 -6.27
C ALA A 18 -3.30 2.43 -5.57
N GLU A 19 -3.74 1.41 -6.32
CA GLU A 19 -4.55 0.33 -5.78
C GLU A 19 -3.73 -0.46 -4.73
N PRO A 20 -4.35 -0.86 -3.62
CA PRO A 20 -3.65 -1.63 -2.60
C PRO A 20 -3.21 -3.00 -3.15
N ALA A 21 -2.00 -3.41 -2.82
CA ALA A 21 -1.43 -4.70 -3.19
C ALA A 21 -2.05 -5.85 -2.36
N GLY A 22 -2.51 -5.55 -1.15
CA GLY A 22 -3.19 -6.49 -0.28
C GLY A 22 -3.76 -5.85 0.97
N ARG A 23 -4.24 -6.70 1.88
CA ARG A 23 -4.82 -6.28 3.16
C ARG A 23 -4.39 -7.23 4.28
N ALA A 24 -4.03 -6.69 5.43
CA ALA A 24 -3.79 -7.49 6.63
C ALA A 24 -5.11 -8.07 7.15
N VAL A 25 -5.24 -9.39 7.18
CA VAL A 25 -6.46 -10.08 7.66
C VAL A 25 -6.32 -10.63 9.07
N SER A 26 -5.09 -10.90 9.51
CA SER A 26 -4.80 -11.32 10.88
C SER A 26 -3.43 -10.82 11.30
N ILE A 27 -3.33 -10.33 12.54
CA ILE A 27 -2.08 -9.85 13.13
C ILE A 27 -1.96 -10.40 14.54
N ARG A 28 -0.75 -10.85 14.88
CA ARG A 28 -0.35 -11.23 16.22
C ARG A 28 0.96 -10.51 16.54
N GLY A 29 1.02 -9.83 17.68
CA GLY A 29 2.24 -9.15 18.15
C GLY A 29 2.52 -7.82 17.46
N ASP A 30 3.75 -7.33 17.62
CA ASP A 30 4.21 -6.03 17.13
C ASP A 30 4.67 -6.13 15.67
N ILE A 31 3.95 -5.45 14.77
CA ILE A 31 4.23 -5.47 13.33
C ILE A 31 4.24 -4.04 12.83
N LYS A 32 5.31 -3.72 12.11
CA LYS A 32 5.54 -2.39 11.57
C LYS A 32 5.46 -2.42 10.05
N VAL A 33 4.93 -1.37 9.46
CA VAL A 33 4.92 -1.15 8.02
C VAL A 33 5.64 0.15 7.70
N LYS A 34 6.49 0.13 6.67
CA LYS A 34 7.11 1.32 6.11
C LYS A 34 6.74 1.43 4.65
N HIS A 35 6.13 2.54 4.28
CA HIS A 35 5.76 2.83 2.90
C HIS A 35 6.99 3.25 2.09
N ALA A 36 7.71 2.29 1.50
CA ALA A 36 9.03 2.56 0.91
C ALA A 36 9.01 3.44 -0.35
N HIS A 37 7.82 3.74 -0.90
CA HIS A 37 7.68 4.76 -1.94
C HIS A 37 8.07 6.15 -1.45
N ASP A 38 8.04 6.39 -0.13
CA ASP A 38 8.50 7.62 0.49
C ASP A 38 9.58 7.30 1.54
N ALA A 39 10.82 7.70 1.24
CA ALA A 39 11.97 7.45 2.11
C ALA A 39 11.84 8.13 3.48
N ALA A 40 11.05 9.22 3.56
CA ALA A 40 10.74 9.95 4.78
C ALA A 40 9.45 9.44 5.46
N ALA A 41 8.77 8.44 4.89
CA ALA A 41 7.56 7.88 5.47
C ALA A 41 7.85 7.36 6.89
N PRO A 42 7.02 7.73 7.87
CA PRO A 42 7.09 7.16 9.20
C PRO A 42 6.83 5.66 9.13
N THR A 43 7.47 4.94 10.05
CA THR A 43 7.17 3.53 10.26
C THR A 43 5.94 3.43 11.14
N ASP A 44 4.85 2.92 10.58
CA ASP A 44 3.55 2.82 11.25
C ASP A 44 3.29 1.41 11.81
N ASP A 45 2.37 1.34 12.78
CA ASP A 45 1.84 0.07 13.27
C ASP A 45 0.88 -0.53 12.25
N LEU A 46 1.18 -1.75 11.80
CA LEU A 46 0.27 -2.50 10.94
C LEU A 46 -0.86 -3.09 11.80
N LYS A 47 -2.11 -2.82 11.41
CA LYS A 47 -3.31 -3.31 12.10
C LYS A 47 -4.12 -4.22 11.19
N ALA A 48 -4.93 -5.10 11.78
CA ALA A 48 -5.85 -5.90 10.97
C ALA A 48 -6.82 -4.97 10.23
N GLY A 49 -7.07 -5.27 8.97
CA GLY A 49 -7.83 -4.43 8.05
C GLY A 49 -7.01 -3.36 7.32
N HIS A 50 -5.75 -3.10 7.71
CA HIS A 50 -4.90 -2.15 6.97
C HIS A 50 -4.61 -2.67 5.56
N GLU A 51 -4.60 -1.71 4.65
CA GLU A 51 -4.20 -1.92 3.26
C GLU A 51 -2.68 -1.80 3.16
N VAL A 52 -2.10 -2.72 2.40
CA VAL A 52 -0.69 -2.77 2.10
C VAL A 52 -0.53 -2.44 0.64
N HIS A 53 0.38 -1.52 0.34
CA HIS A 53 0.63 -1.02 -0.99
C HIS A 53 1.90 -1.65 -1.57
N GLN A 54 2.01 -1.62 -2.90
CA GLN A 54 3.19 -2.13 -3.56
C GLN A 54 4.41 -1.31 -3.15
N GLY A 55 5.47 -1.99 -2.71
CA GLY A 55 6.68 -1.36 -2.20
C GLY A 55 6.69 -1.16 -0.68
N ASP A 56 5.61 -1.46 0.03
CA ASP A 56 5.63 -1.47 1.48
C ASP A 56 6.59 -2.55 2.01
N VAL A 57 7.34 -2.21 3.05
CA VAL A 57 8.18 -3.13 3.80
C VAL A 57 7.49 -3.45 5.12
N ILE A 58 7.22 -4.72 5.37
CA ILE A 58 6.54 -5.19 6.58
C ILE A 58 7.58 -5.88 7.46
N SER A 59 7.79 -5.37 8.67
CA SER A 59 8.74 -5.95 9.63
C SER A 59 8.00 -6.60 10.79
N THR A 60 8.26 -7.88 11.03
CA THR A 60 7.70 -8.62 12.17
C THR A 60 8.75 -8.79 13.27
N ARG A 61 8.40 -8.45 14.52
CA ARG A 61 9.29 -8.72 15.68
C ARG A 61 9.25 -10.18 16.11
N ALA A 62 10.08 -10.52 17.10
CA ALA A 62 10.04 -11.84 17.76
C ALA A 62 8.64 -12.12 18.32
N GLY A 63 8.08 -13.28 17.99
CA GLY A 63 6.73 -13.69 18.40
C GLY A 63 5.58 -13.02 17.62
N ALA A 64 5.88 -12.14 16.66
CA ALA A 64 4.87 -11.52 15.80
C ALA A 64 4.62 -12.34 14.52
N ALA A 65 3.40 -12.29 14.00
CA ALA A 65 3.02 -12.94 12.75
C ALA A 65 1.85 -12.20 12.08
N VAL A 66 1.86 -12.11 10.76
CA VAL A 66 0.76 -11.49 9.98
C VAL A 66 0.35 -12.40 8.83
N ARG A 67 -0.95 -12.40 8.58
CA ARG A 67 -1.55 -12.95 7.36
C ARG A 67 -2.08 -11.81 6.50
N LEU A 68 -1.69 -11.80 5.25
CA LEU A 68 -2.11 -10.84 4.24
C LEU A 68 -2.99 -11.55 3.20
N LEU A 69 -4.12 -10.94 2.88
CA LEU A 69 -4.90 -11.29 1.69
C LEU A 69 -4.42 -10.39 0.55
N MET A 70 -3.78 -11.00 -0.43
CA MET A 70 -3.24 -10.30 -1.59
C MET A 70 -4.35 -10.03 -2.61
N ARG A 71 -4.10 -9.10 -3.53
CA ARG A 71 -5.06 -8.73 -4.59
C ARG A 71 -5.50 -9.91 -5.47
N ASP A 72 -4.58 -10.84 -5.74
CA ASP A 72 -4.85 -12.07 -6.49
C ASP A 72 -5.61 -13.14 -5.67
N LYS A 73 -6.05 -12.79 -4.45
CA LYS A 73 -6.72 -13.64 -3.47
C LYS A 73 -5.82 -14.72 -2.87
N SER A 74 -4.52 -14.69 -3.13
CA SER A 74 -3.57 -15.52 -2.39
C SER A 74 -3.44 -15.04 -0.94
N LEU A 75 -3.05 -15.98 -0.07
CA LEU A 75 -2.71 -15.68 1.31
C LEU A 75 -1.20 -15.71 1.47
N LEU A 76 -0.64 -14.64 2.00
CA LEU A 76 0.76 -14.55 2.37
C LEU A 76 0.87 -14.54 3.90
N ASP A 77 1.55 -15.55 4.45
CA ASP A 77 1.83 -15.67 5.87
C ASP A 77 3.27 -15.30 6.16
N LEU A 78 3.47 -14.27 6.99
CA LEU A 78 4.79 -13.86 7.48
C LEU A 78 4.93 -14.27 8.94
N GLY A 79 5.98 -15.05 9.21
CA GLY A 79 6.32 -15.50 10.56
C GLY A 79 7.12 -14.47 11.35
N PRO A 80 7.59 -14.86 12.54
CA PRO A 80 8.46 -14.01 13.36
C PRO A 80 9.76 -13.64 12.66
N GLN A 81 10.29 -12.45 12.94
CA GLN A 81 11.60 -11.98 12.47
C GLN A 81 11.76 -11.99 10.94
N SER A 82 10.70 -11.64 10.22
CA SER A 82 10.66 -11.56 8.75
C SER A 82 10.62 -10.10 8.28
N GLN A 83 11.10 -9.86 7.05
CA GLN A 83 11.04 -8.59 6.33
C GLN A 83 10.74 -8.83 4.85
#